data_AF-A0A409WAB6-F1
#
_entry.id   AF-A0A409WAB6-F1
#
_cell.length_a   1.000
_cell.length_b   1.000
_cell.length_c   1.000
_cell.angle_alpha   90.00
_cell.angle_beta   90.00
_cell.angle_gamma   90.00
#
_symmetry.space_group_name_H-M   'P 1'
#
loop_
_entity.id
_entity.type
_entity.pdbx_description
1 polymer ?
#
loop_
_entity_poly.entity_id
_entity_poly.type
_entity_poly.pdbx_seq_one_letter_code
_entity_poly.pdbx_strand_id
1 'polypeptide(L)'
;MHSSSILHVPHNGDRTRIAWTHLKFNPIGLYNLRLHQGTFPRLPNFYEANRARFDAADLAWFAAGMHKDGNHHHDPQSFHALAEALQKDTKDTSVSRLERKELLQRVQDLTFDMATLWDRALGGTTMILHCTGTTVPGAPLRPEFLKAHVYLPPAFVDHNPQLREPIMGLVQLFIETIALKTARDWPRRAQVSFGYRLTQPGYAQANQPMTSFPEPELNSSYYKFLGQPTTI
;
A
#
# COMPACT_ATOMS: atom_id res chain seq x y z
N MET A 1 20.58 -31.84 -12.16
CA MET A 1 20.38 -31.27 -10.82
C MET A 1 19.48 -30.04 -10.97
N HIS A 2 18.21 -30.18 -10.63
CA HIS A 2 17.23 -29.10 -10.79
C HIS A 2 17.48 -28.05 -9.71
N SER A 3 17.75 -26.82 -10.13
CA SER A 3 17.71 -25.67 -9.24
C SER A 3 16.26 -25.48 -8.83
N SER A 4 15.88 -26.00 -7.66
CA SER A 4 14.60 -25.70 -7.04
C SER A 4 14.57 -24.20 -6.81
N SER A 5 13.76 -23.50 -7.60
CA SER A 5 13.47 -22.08 -7.44
C SER A 5 13.10 -21.83 -5.98
N ILE A 6 14.03 -21.27 -5.19
CA ILE A 6 13.81 -21.08 -3.76
C ILE A 6 12.74 -19.99 -3.64
N LEU A 7 11.51 -20.41 -3.37
CA LEU A 7 10.48 -19.53 -2.84
C LEU A 7 11.11 -18.81 -1.65
N HIS A 8 11.09 -17.48 -1.65
CA HIS A 8 11.58 -16.72 -0.52
C HIS A 8 10.73 -17.11 0.70
N VAL A 9 11.32 -17.92 1.58
CA VAL A 9 10.66 -18.35 2.80
C VAL A 9 10.66 -17.14 3.73
N PRO A 10 9.49 -16.60 4.11
CA PRO A 10 9.46 -15.50 5.07
C PRO A 10 10.15 -15.93 6.37
N HIS A 11 10.71 -14.99 7.11
CA HIS A 11 11.58 -15.28 8.27
C HIS A 11 10.94 -16.18 9.34
N ASN A 12 9.60 -16.31 9.36
CA ASN A 12 8.83 -17.17 10.27
C ASN A 12 8.00 -18.26 9.55
N GLY A 13 8.29 -18.56 8.30
CA GLY A 13 7.62 -19.63 7.54
C GLY A 13 8.13 -21.00 7.96
N ASP A 14 7.70 -21.50 9.12
CA ASP A 14 7.98 -22.88 9.51
C ASP A 14 7.32 -23.85 8.51
N ARG A 15 7.95 -25.00 8.24
CA ARG A 15 7.69 -25.81 7.01
C ARG A 15 6.31 -26.49 6.94
N THR A 16 5.50 -26.46 7.98
CA THR A 16 4.18 -27.11 7.98
C THR A 16 3.20 -26.32 7.12
N ARG A 17 2.71 -26.94 6.04
CA ARG A 17 1.68 -26.36 5.17
C ARG A 17 0.44 -26.00 6.00
N ILE A 18 0.06 -24.73 5.94
CA ILE A 18 -1.18 -24.23 6.54
C ILE A 18 -2.36 -24.62 5.63
N ALA A 19 -3.46 -25.09 6.24
CA ALA A 19 -4.70 -25.39 5.51
C ALA A 19 -5.27 -24.14 4.83
N TRP A 20 -5.90 -24.31 3.66
CA TRP A 20 -6.49 -23.22 2.87
C TRP A 20 -7.40 -22.30 3.68
N THR A 21 -8.22 -22.88 4.56
CA THR A 21 -9.20 -22.16 5.41
C THR A 21 -8.55 -21.30 6.49
N HIS A 22 -7.25 -21.45 6.75
CA HIS A 22 -6.52 -20.73 7.79
C HIS A 22 -5.52 -19.71 7.22
N LEU A 23 -5.47 -19.54 5.89
CA LEU A 23 -4.63 -18.52 5.28
C LEU A 23 -5.12 -17.13 5.66
N LYS A 24 -4.20 -16.26 6.06
CA LYS A 24 -4.46 -14.85 6.38
C LYS A 24 -3.65 -13.93 5.48
N PHE A 25 -4.13 -12.71 5.27
CA PHE A 25 -3.38 -11.71 4.53
C PHE A 25 -2.19 -11.18 5.33
N ASN A 26 -1.06 -11.89 5.20
CA ASN A 26 0.25 -11.54 5.73
C ASN A 26 1.32 -12.28 4.90
N PRO A 27 2.63 -12.00 5.08
CA PRO A 27 3.68 -12.67 4.30
C PRO A 27 3.67 -14.21 4.39
N ILE A 28 3.26 -14.78 5.53
CA ILE A 28 3.22 -16.23 5.77
C ILE A 28 2.06 -16.88 4.98
N GLY A 29 0.89 -16.23 4.94
CA GLY A 29 -0.26 -16.69 4.18
C GLY A 29 -0.01 -16.70 2.67
N LEU A 30 0.65 -15.67 2.13
CA LEU A 30 1.07 -15.63 0.72
C LEU A 30 2.03 -16.76 0.37
N TYR A 31 3.04 -17.00 1.21
CA TYR A 31 3.98 -18.10 1.01
C TYR A 31 3.27 -19.47 0.97
N ASN A 32 2.33 -19.72 1.89
CA ASN A 32 1.57 -20.98 1.92
C ASN A 32 0.58 -21.11 0.74
N LEU A 33 -0.04 -20.01 0.31
CA LEU A 33 -0.89 -20.00 -0.89
C LEU A 33 -0.12 -20.48 -2.13
N ARG A 34 1.11 -19.98 -2.31
CA ARG A 34 2.00 -20.41 -3.40
C ARG A 34 2.37 -21.88 -3.33
N LEU A 35 2.58 -22.43 -2.13
CA LEU A 35 2.84 -23.86 -1.96
C LEU A 35 1.67 -24.72 -2.45
N HIS A 36 0.44 -24.20 -2.43
CA HIS A 36 -0.74 -24.90 -2.95
C HIS A 36 -0.94 -24.68 -4.46
N GLN A 37 -0.61 -23.50 -4.99
CA GLN A 37 -0.78 -23.16 -6.41
C GLN A 37 0.39 -23.61 -7.32
N GLY A 38 1.54 -23.94 -6.73
CA GLY A 38 2.84 -23.91 -7.40
C GLY A 38 3.47 -25.24 -7.81
N THR A 39 2.74 -26.17 -8.43
CA THR A 39 3.40 -27.27 -9.17
C THR A 39 2.81 -27.42 -10.57
N PHE A 40 3.56 -27.01 -11.58
CA PHE A 40 3.27 -27.24 -13.00
C PHE A 40 4.31 -28.20 -13.60
N PRO A 41 4.16 -29.54 -13.42
CA PRO A 41 5.21 -30.50 -13.76
C PRO A 41 5.60 -30.53 -15.24
N ARG A 42 4.71 -30.04 -16.12
CA ARG A 42 4.90 -30.04 -17.58
C ARG A 42 5.48 -28.75 -18.14
N LEU A 43 5.63 -27.70 -17.33
CA LEU A 43 6.14 -26.39 -17.76
C LEU A 43 7.26 -25.95 -16.80
N PRO A 44 8.50 -26.41 -17.00
CA PRO A 44 9.62 -25.98 -16.17
C PRO A 44 9.77 -24.47 -16.22
N ASN A 45 10.13 -23.86 -15.09
CA ASN A 45 10.34 -22.41 -14.92
C ASN A 45 9.10 -21.53 -15.17
N PHE A 46 7.90 -22.10 -15.38
CA PHE A 46 6.69 -21.31 -15.63
C PHE A 46 6.38 -20.31 -14.52
N TYR A 47 6.56 -20.73 -13.26
CA TYR A 47 6.39 -19.86 -12.11
C TYR A 47 7.40 -18.72 -12.12
N GLU A 48 8.68 -18.99 -12.34
CA GLU A 48 9.72 -17.95 -12.38
C GLU A 48 9.45 -16.94 -13.49
N ALA A 49 9.10 -17.42 -14.69
CA ALA A 49 8.77 -16.59 -15.84
C ALA A 49 7.52 -15.72 -15.64
N ASN A 50 6.61 -16.11 -14.72
CA ASN A 50 5.37 -15.40 -14.44
C ASN A 50 5.26 -14.93 -12.98
N ARG A 51 6.39 -14.84 -12.25
CA ARG A 51 6.37 -14.62 -10.80
C ARG A 51 5.55 -13.39 -10.43
N ALA A 52 5.73 -12.27 -11.13
CA ALA A 52 4.97 -11.04 -10.87
C ALA A 52 3.44 -11.24 -10.97
N ARG A 53 2.97 -12.07 -11.92
CA ARG A 53 1.54 -12.37 -12.08
C ARG A 53 1.01 -13.26 -10.97
N PHE A 54 1.80 -14.26 -10.55
CA PHE A 54 1.44 -15.09 -9.40
C PHE A 54 1.41 -14.27 -8.11
N ASP A 55 2.41 -13.41 -7.90
CA ASP A 55 2.46 -12.48 -6.78
C ASP A 55 1.21 -11.57 -6.74
N ALA A 56 0.81 -11.00 -7.87
CA ALA A 56 -0.42 -10.21 -7.99
C ALA A 56 -1.69 -11.07 -7.73
N ALA A 57 -1.75 -12.29 -8.26
CA ALA A 57 -2.87 -13.20 -8.04
C ALA A 57 -3.02 -13.59 -6.57
N ASP A 58 -1.92 -13.78 -5.85
CA ASP A 58 -1.95 -14.07 -4.42
C ASP A 58 -2.53 -12.90 -3.61
N LEU A 59 -2.17 -11.66 -3.96
CA LEU A 59 -2.75 -10.47 -3.32
C LEU A 59 -4.23 -10.30 -3.68
N ALA A 60 -4.58 -10.51 -4.95
CA ALA A 60 -5.97 -10.46 -5.42
C ALA A 60 -6.83 -11.54 -4.74
N TRP A 61 -6.28 -12.72 -4.47
CA TRP A 61 -6.95 -13.78 -3.71
C TRP A 61 -7.39 -13.28 -2.33
N PHE A 62 -6.51 -12.60 -1.61
CA PHE A 62 -6.85 -12.04 -0.30
C PHE A 62 -7.76 -10.81 -0.40
N ALA A 63 -7.65 -10.01 -1.45
CA ALA A 63 -8.47 -8.80 -1.64
C ALA A 63 -9.90 -9.10 -2.13
N ALA A 64 -10.12 -10.26 -2.76
CA ALA A 64 -11.40 -10.62 -3.34
C ALA A 64 -12.54 -10.56 -2.31
N GLY A 65 -13.57 -9.75 -2.61
CA GLY A 65 -14.73 -9.58 -1.74
C GLY A 65 -14.57 -8.56 -0.61
N MET A 66 -13.37 -8.02 -0.35
CA MET A 66 -13.14 -7.10 0.78
C MET A 66 -13.93 -5.78 0.72
N HIS A 67 -14.46 -5.38 -0.43
CA HIS A 67 -15.33 -4.19 -0.53
C HIS A 67 -16.82 -4.48 -0.25
N LYS A 68 -17.17 -5.76 -0.04
CA LYS A 68 -18.55 -6.28 0.15
C LYS A 68 -18.64 -7.28 1.30
N ASP A 69 -17.61 -7.39 2.13
CA ASP A 69 -17.56 -8.37 3.22
C ASP A 69 -18.36 -7.95 4.46
N GLY A 70 -18.89 -6.72 4.47
CA GLY A 70 -19.66 -6.16 5.59
C GLY A 70 -18.79 -5.79 6.80
N ASN A 71 -17.47 -5.98 6.73
CA ASN A 71 -16.53 -5.76 7.81
C ASN A 71 -15.74 -4.45 7.60
N HIS A 72 -16.47 -3.35 7.39
CA HIS A 72 -15.89 -2.04 7.12
C HIS A 72 -15.79 -1.16 8.37
N HIS A 73 -16.55 -1.49 9.41
CA HIS A 73 -16.60 -0.76 10.67
C HIS A 73 -15.67 -1.40 11.70
N HIS A 74 -14.92 -0.57 12.42
CA HIS A 74 -14.07 -0.98 13.54
C HIS A 74 -14.13 0.11 14.61
N ASP A 75 -13.65 -0.23 15.82
CA ASP A 75 -13.58 0.73 16.91
C ASP A 75 -12.75 1.94 16.48
N PRO A 76 -13.24 3.20 16.65
CA PRO A 76 -12.50 4.40 16.30
C PRO A 76 -11.14 4.53 17.00
N GLN A 77 -10.95 3.79 18.09
CA GLN A 77 -9.76 3.75 18.89
C GLN A 77 -8.75 2.68 18.48
N SER A 78 -9.12 1.71 17.65
CA SER A 78 -8.23 0.63 17.20
C SER A 78 -8.01 0.66 15.68
N PHE A 79 -7.18 -0.27 15.20
CA PHE A 79 -7.10 -0.56 13.78
C PHE A 79 -8.09 -1.64 13.37
N HIS A 80 -8.40 -1.68 12.07
CA HIS A 80 -9.08 -2.81 11.47
C HIS A 80 -8.29 -4.12 11.71
N ALA A 81 -9.00 -5.24 11.90
CA ALA A 81 -8.40 -6.53 12.24
C ALA A 81 -7.31 -6.98 11.24
N LEU A 82 -7.44 -6.61 9.96
CA LEU A 82 -6.42 -6.88 8.94
C LEU A 82 -5.07 -6.21 9.24
N ALA A 83 -5.11 -4.93 9.64
CA ALA A 83 -3.90 -4.19 10.01
C ALA A 83 -3.31 -4.73 11.32
N GLU A 84 -4.16 -5.19 12.24
CA GLU A 84 -3.67 -5.87 13.44
C GLU A 84 -3.01 -7.21 13.14
N ALA A 85 -3.59 -8.03 12.27
CA ALA A 85 -3.01 -9.30 11.85
C ALA A 85 -1.66 -9.08 11.14
N LEU A 86 -1.59 -8.09 10.24
CA LEU A 86 -0.35 -7.74 9.56
C LEU A 86 0.79 -7.43 10.56
N GLN A 87 0.47 -6.75 11.65
CA GLN A 87 1.46 -6.34 12.64
C GLN A 87 1.75 -7.39 13.72
N LYS A 88 0.72 -8.06 14.26
CA LYS A 88 0.82 -9.03 15.37
C LYS A 88 1.31 -10.40 14.92
N ASP A 89 0.99 -10.82 13.69
CA ASP A 89 1.40 -12.12 13.15
C ASP A 89 2.83 -12.11 12.59
N THR A 90 3.52 -10.96 12.64
CA THR A 90 4.92 -10.82 12.22
C THR A 90 5.79 -10.32 13.38
N LYS A 91 7.01 -10.88 13.53
CA LYS A 91 7.93 -10.45 14.61
C LYS A 91 8.26 -8.96 14.50
N ASP A 92 8.49 -8.26 15.61
CA ASP A 92 8.96 -6.86 15.58
C ASP A 92 10.48 -6.76 15.36
N THR A 93 10.91 -7.11 14.15
CA THR A 93 12.31 -6.97 13.70
C THR A 93 12.41 -5.99 12.53
N SER A 94 13.61 -5.48 12.27
CA SER A 94 13.87 -4.63 11.09
C SER A 94 13.49 -5.35 9.78
N VAL A 95 13.78 -6.65 9.68
CA VAL A 95 13.44 -7.49 8.53
C VAL A 95 11.93 -7.58 8.34
N SER A 96 11.17 -7.94 9.38
CA SER A 96 9.70 -8.03 9.25
C SER A 96 9.08 -6.67 8.92
N ARG A 97 9.63 -5.56 9.44
CA ARG A 97 9.17 -4.21 9.09
C ARG A 97 9.37 -3.92 7.60
N LEU A 98 10.50 -4.34 7.03
CA LEU A 98 10.76 -4.25 5.60
C LEU A 98 9.79 -5.12 4.80
N GLU A 99 9.61 -6.39 5.19
CA GLU A 99 8.67 -7.31 4.52
C GLU A 99 7.22 -6.77 4.52
N ARG A 100 6.77 -6.17 5.63
CA ARG A 100 5.46 -5.53 5.72
C ARG A 100 5.36 -4.32 4.78
N LYS A 101 6.39 -3.48 4.75
CA LYS A 101 6.45 -2.33 3.84
C LYS A 101 6.38 -2.76 2.38
N GLU A 102 7.14 -3.78 2.00
CA GLU A 102 7.14 -4.33 0.64
C GLU A 102 5.80 -5.00 0.28
N LEU A 103 5.16 -5.69 1.23
CA LEU A 103 3.82 -6.22 1.04
C LEU A 103 2.80 -5.10 0.77
N LEU A 104 2.81 -4.04 1.59
CA LEU A 104 1.91 -2.90 1.40
C LEU A 104 2.17 -2.14 0.09
N GLN A 105 3.44 -2.02 -0.32
CA GLN A 105 3.79 -1.44 -1.62
C GLN A 105 3.19 -2.27 -2.76
N ARG A 106 3.32 -3.61 -2.73
CA ARG A 106 2.73 -4.47 -3.76
C ARG A 106 1.20 -4.41 -3.81
N VAL A 107 0.53 -4.18 -2.68
CA VAL A 107 -0.93 -3.92 -2.65
C VAL A 107 -1.26 -2.63 -3.37
N GLN A 108 -0.50 -1.56 -3.11
CA GLN A 108 -0.68 -0.29 -3.82
C GLN A 108 -0.46 -0.47 -5.33
N ASP A 109 0.62 -1.15 -5.72
CA ASP A 109 0.93 -1.40 -7.14
C ASP A 109 -0.19 -2.18 -7.82
N LEU A 110 -0.68 -3.28 -7.19
CA LEU A 110 -1.83 -4.04 -7.71
C LEU A 110 -3.09 -3.18 -7.80
N THR A 111 -3.33 -2.29 -6.84
CA THR A 111 -4.49 -1.37 -6.88
C THR A 111 -4.41 -0.46 -8.11
N PHE A 112 -3.23 0.06 -8.42
CA PHE A 112 -3.00 0.91 -9.58
C PHE A 112 -3.04 0.13 -10.90
N ASP A 113 -2.56 -1.11 -10.92
CA ASP A 113 -2.69 -2.01 -12.07
C ASP A 113 -4.17 -2.30 -12.37
N MET A 114 -4.97 -2.57 -11.34
CA MET A 114 -6.42 -2.81 -11.49
C MET A 114 -7.16 -1.56 -11.97
N ALA A 115 -6.82 -0.37 -11.46
CA ALA A 115 -7.37 0.89 -11.95
C ALA A 115 -6.99 1.13 -13.42
N THR A 116 -5.72 0.86 -13.78
CA THR A 116 -5.24 0.98 -15.16
C THR A 116 -5.94 0.01 -16.10
N LEU A 117 -6.13 -1.24 -15.67
CA LEU A 117 -6.90 -2.22 -16.43
C LEU A 117 -8.33 -1.72 -16.64
N TRP A 118 -8.97 -1.21 -15.59
CA TRP A 118 -10.35 -0.72 -15.66
C TRP A 118 -10.48 0.46 -16.64
N ASP A 119 -9.60 1.46 -16.53
CA ASP A 119 -9.58 2.62 -17.42
C ASP A 119 -9.34 2.22 -18.88
N ARG A 120 -8.38 1.32 -19.14
CA ARG A 120 -8.08 0.83 -20.50
C ARG A 120 -9.19 -0.04 -21.08
N ALA A 121 -9.83 -0.86 -20.25
CA ALA A 121 -10.88 -1.77 -20.69
C ALA A 121 -12.19 -1.04 -21.02
N LEU A 122 -12.49 0.05 -20.32
CA LEU A 122 -13.76 0.78 -20.48
C LEU A 122 -13.63 2.16 -21.12
N GLY A 123 -12.41 2.65 -21.34
CA GLY A 123 -12.16 4.03 -21.80
C GLY A 123 -12.48 5.09 -20.73
N GLY A 124 -12.37 4.71 -19.45
CA GLY A 124 -12.64 5.58 -18.30
C GLY A 124 -11.44 6.40 -17.84
N THR A 125 -11.61 7.15 -16.75
CA THR A 125 -10.51 7.81 -16.03
C THR A 125 -10.76 7.67 -14.54
N THR A 126 -9.83 7.03 -13.85
CA THR A 126 -9.86 6.82 -12.41
C THR A 126 -8.79 7.67 -11.73
N MET A 127 -9.11 8.24 -10.57
CA MET A 127 -8.13 8.87 -9.68
C MET A 127 -8.20 8.19 -8.32
N ILE A 128 -7.05 7.77 -7.79
CA ILE A 128 -6.95 7.18 -6.44
C ILE A 128 -6.04 8.06 -5.59
N LEU A 129 -6.53 8.49 -4.43
CA LEU A 129 -5.78 9.26 -3.45
C LEU A 129 -5.53 8.37 -2.22
N HIS A 130 -4.27 8.19 -1.86
CA HIS A 130 -3.87 7.42 -0.70
C HIS A 130 -2.87 8.19 0.16
N CYS A 131 -2.99 8.06 1.48
CA CYS A 131 -1.99 8.55 2.43
C CYS A 131 -1.70 7.48 3.48
N THR A 132 -0.44 7.41 3.91
CA THR A 132 -0.08 6.61 5.08
C THR A 132 -0.44 7.37 6.36
N GLY A 133 -0.89 6.68 7.41
CA GLY A 133 -1.11 7.30 8.72
C GLY A 133 0.16 7.60 9.51
N THR A 134 1.32 7.12 9.05
CA THR A 134 2.60 7.33 9.72
C THR A 134 3.30 8.59 9.23
N THR A 135 3.89 9.35 10.16
CA THR A 135 4.83 10.44 9.87
C THR A 135 6.24 10.09 10.37
N VAL A 136 7.24 10.87 9.95
CA VAL A 136 8.58 10.80 10.54
C VAL A 136 8.45 11.07 12.05
N PRO A 137 9.08 10.27 12.94
CA PRO A 137 9.04 10.55 14.38
C PRO A 137 9.44 12.00 14.69
N GLY A 138 8.67 12.67 15.54
CA GLY A 138 8.89 14.08 15.88
C GLY A 138 8.43 15.10 14.83
N ALA A 139 7.96 14.68 13.65
CA ALA A 139 7.41 15.59 12.66
C ALA A 139 6.16 16.31 13.18
N PRO A 140 6.02 17.63 12.96
CA PRO A 140 4.77 18.33 13.22
C PRO A 140 3.60 17.72 12.42
N LEU A 141 2.43 17.61 13.05
CA LEU A 141 1.20 17.21 12.36
C LEU A 141 0.63 18.41 11.58
N ARG A 142 1.22 18.69 10.42
CA ARG A 142 0.79 19.72 9.47
C ARG A 142 0.92 19.22 8.03
N PRO A 143 0.17 19.79 7.06
CA PRO A 143 0.20 19.36 5.66
C PRO A 143 1.61 19.26 5.07
N GLU A 144 2.50 20.18 5.42
CA GLU A 144 3.87 20.28 4.91
C GLU A 144 4.76 19.10 5.31
N PHE A 145 4.31 18.22 6.21
CA PHE A 145 5.03 17.01 6.61
C PHE A 145 4.36 15.74 6.10
N LEU A 146 3.33 15.88 5.26
CA LEU A 146 2.55 14.79 4.69
C LEU A 146 2.75 14.69 3.18
N LYS A 147 2.37 13.54 2.63
CA LYS A 147 2.36 13.27 1.20
C LYS A 147 1.16 12.42 0.84
N ALA A 148 0.66 12.60 -0.37
CA ALA A 148 -0.32 11.73 -0.98
C ALA A 148 0.32 10.92 -2.11
N HIS A 149 -0.03 9.64 -2.15
CA HIS A 149 0.25 8.73 -3.24
C HIS A 149 -0.96 8.74 -4.16
N VAL A 150 -0.76 9.18 -5.40
CA VAL A 150 -1.86 9.44 -6.34
C VAL A 150 -1.71 8.59 -7.58
N TYR A 151 -2.76 7.86 -7.94
CA TYR A 151 -2.91 7.27 -9.27
C TYR A 151 -3.70 8.22 -10.16
N LEU A 152 -3.22 8.46 -11.38
CA LEU A 152 -3.96 9.17 -12.42
C LEU A 152 -3.38 8.79 -13.81
N PRO A 153 -4.18 8.52 -14.85
CA PRO A 153 -3.62 8.21 -16.17
C PRO A 153 -2.82 9.40 -16.74
N PRO A 154 -1.52 9.25 -17.09
CA PRO A 154 -0.72 10.36 -17.62
C PRO A 154 -1.29 10.96 -18.90
N ALA A 155 -1.77 10.11 -19.82
CA ALA A 155 -2.41 10.58 -21.05
C ALA A 155 -3.62 11.49 -20.78
N PHE A 156 -4.36 11.29 -19.69
CA PHE A 156 -5.46 12.18 -19.32
C PHE A 156 -4.93 13.57 -18.91
N VAL A 157 -3.87 13.62 -18.11
CA VAL A 157 -3.24 14.87 -17.66
C VAL A 157 -2.61 15.62 -18.84
N ASP A 158 -1.97 14.91 -19.75
CA ASP A 158 -1.29 15.48 -20.91
C ASP A 158 -2.29 16.08 -21.91
N HIS A 159 -3.41 15.40 -22.14
CA HIS A 159 -4.46 15.91 -23.02
C HIS A 159 -5.31 17.01 -22.37
N ASN A 160 -5.23 17.19 -21.04
CA ASN A 160 -6.05 18.16 -20.30
C ASN A 160 -5.21 19.02 -19.34
N PRO A 161 -4.24 19.81 -19.83
CA PRO A 161 -3.35 20.60 -18.98
C PRO A 161 -4.09 21.61 -18.09
N GLN A 162 -5.27 22.09 -18.52
CA GLN A 162 -6.14 22.99 -17.76
C GLN A 162 -6.69 22.37 -16.46
N LEU A 163 -6.67 21.04 -16.33
CA LEU A 163 -7.15 20.35 -15.12
C LEU A 163 -6.06 20.18 -14.06
N ARG A 164 -4.79 20.48 -14.36
CA ARG A 164 -3.66 20.29 -13.45
C ARG A 164 -3.85 21.05 -12.13
N GLU A 165 -4.25 22.32 -12.20
CA GLU A 165 -4.49 23.15 -11.00
C GLU A 165 -5.71 22.66 -10.18
N PRO A 166 -6.89 22.40 -10.77
CA PRO A 166 -7.99 21.75 -10.04
C PRO A 166 -7.60 20.43 -9.38
N ILE A 167 -6.84 19.58 -10.06
CA ILE A 167 -6.36 18.30 -9.50
C ILE A 167 -5.42 18.55 -8.31
N MET A 168 -4.47 19.49 -8.44
CA MET A 168 -3.60 19.88 -7.32
C MET A 168 -4.42 20.36 -6.12
N GLY A 169 -5.43 21.21 -6.35
CA GLY A 169 -6.35 21.68 -5.31
C GLY A 169 -7.09 20.53 -4.61
N LEU A 170 -7.60 19.56 -5.37
CA LEU A 170 -8.26 18.36 -4.81
C LEU A 170 -7.31 17.53 -3.95
N VAL A 171 -6.06 17.34 -4.40
CA VAL A 171 -5.06 16.56 -3.65
C VAL A 171 -4.65 17.30 -2.37
N GLN A 172 -4.47 18.62 -2.40
CA GLN A 172 -4.18 19.39 -1.19
C GLN A 172 -5.34 19.36 -0.20
N LEU A 173 -6.58 19.54 -0.67
CA LEU A 173 -7.77 19.41 0.17
C LEU A 173 -7.84 18.02 0.82
N PHE A 174 -7.55 16.94 0.07
CA PHE A 174 -7.46 15.59 0.63
C PHE A 174 -6.38 15.48 1.72
N ILE A 175 -5.21 16.08 1.52
CA ILE A 175 -4.12 16.05 2.51
C ILE A 175 -4.52 16.78 3.79
N GLU A 176 -5.09 17.98 3.68
CA GLU A 176 -5.47 18.80 4.84
C GLU A 176 -6.62 18.22 5.64
N THR A 177 -7.61 17.62 4.95
CA THR A 177 -8.83 17.13 5.59
C THR A 177 -8.69 15.68 6.05
N ILE A 178 -8.29 14.79 5.14
CA ILE A 178 -8.29 13.34 5.39
C ILE A 178 -6.92 12.89 5.88
N ALA A 179 -5.83 13.19 5.15
CA ALA A 179 -4.52 12.67 5.51
C ALA A 179 -4.03 13.18 6.88
N LEU A 180 -4.23 14.46 7.17
CA LEU A 180 -3.87 15.05 8.46
C LEU A 180 -4.67 14.43 9.61
N LYS A 181 -5.97 14.18 9.41
CA LYS A 181 -6.79 13.50 10.41
C LYS A 181 -6.32 12.05 10.63
N THR A 182 -6.03 11.32 9.56
CA THR A 182 -5.48 9.96 9.63
C THR A 182 -4.14 9.94 10.38
N ALA A 183 -3.22 10.86 10.08
CA ALA A 183 -1.93 10.99 10.76
C ALA A 183 -2.08 11.35 12.25
N ARG A 184 -3.05 12.21 12.59
CA ARG A 184 -3.33 12.59 13.98
C ARG A 184 -3.90 11.44 14.81
N ASP A 185 -4.76 10.63 14.22
CA ASP A 185 -5.39 9.50 14.93
C ASP A 185 -4.46 8.29 15.05
N TRP A 186 -3.51 8.13 14.13
CA TRP A 186 -2.66 6.94 14.04
C TRP A 186 -1.86 6.65 15.32
N PRO A 187 -1.15 7.61 15.97
CA PRO A 187 -0.42 7.37 17.21
C PRO A 187 -1.28 6.77 18.32
N ARG A 188 -2.48 7.31 18.50
CA ARG A 188 -3.42 6.85 19.53
C ARG A 188 -3.85 5.41 19.26
N ARG A 189 -4.20 5.09 18.01
CA ARG A 189 -4.55 3.71 17.60
C ARG A 189 -3.36 2.75 17.73
N ALA A 190 -2.16 3.19 17.37
CA ALA A 190 -0.95 2.38 17.48
C ALA A 190 -0.56 2.10 18.93
N GLN A 191 -0.75 3.06 19.83
CA GLN A 191 -0.54 2.85 21.26
C GLN A 191 -1.53 1.81 21.83
N VAL A 192 -2.80 1.85 21.42
CA VAL A 192 -3.84 0.91 21.86
C VAL A 192 -3.63 -0.49 21.27
N SER A 193 -3.51 -0.61 19.94
CA SER A 193 -3.45 -1.90 19.26
C SER A 193 -2.08 -2.59 19.37
N PHE A 194 -0.98 -1.82 19.50
CA PHE A 194 0.39 -2.33 19.39
C PHE A 194 1.30 -1.96 20.57
N GLY A 195 0.82 -1.18 21.54
CA GLY A 195 1.66 -0.68 22.63
C GLY A 195 2.73 0.32 22.19
N TYR A 196 2.62 0.85 20.96
CA TYR A 196 3.66 1.65 20.32
C TYR A 196 3.81 3.03 20.98
N ARG A 197 5.00 3.34 21.49
CA ARG A 197 5.34 4.66 22.04
C ARG A 197 6.19 5.44 21.04
N LEU A 198 5.68 6.56 20.52
CA LEU A 198 6.44 7.50 19.70
C LEU A 198 7.34 8.37 20.59
N THR A 199 8.39 7.77 21.15
CA THR A 199 9.39 8.50 21.95
C THR A 199 10.66 8.80 21.18
N GLN A 200 10.74 8.38 19.91
CA GLN A 200 11.95 8.56 19.12
C GLN A 200 12.05 10.01 18.62
N PRO A 201 13.15 10.72 18.93
CA PRO A 201 13.42 11.99 18.30
C PRO A 201 13.69 11.76 16.81
N GLY A 202 13.15 12.62 15.97
CA GLY A 202 13.45 12.63 14.55
C GLY A 202 13.49 14.05 14.03
N TYR A 203 14.32 14.26 13.01
CA TYR A 203 14.41 15.52 12.31
C TYR A 203 13.57 15.40 11.04
N ALA A 204 12.46 16.13 11.00
CA ALA A 204 11.60 16.20 9.83
C ALA A 204 11.77 17.57 9.17
N GLN A 205 11.98 17.58 7.87
CA GLN A 205 11.96 18.80 7.06
C GLN A 205 10.58 18.98 6.46
N ALA A 206 10.10 20.23 6.48
CA ALA A 206 8.90 20.59 5.75
C ALA A 206 9.14 20.40 4.24
N ASN A 207 8.12 19.95 3.53
CA ASN A 207 8.12 19.86 2.08
C ASN A 207 8.32 21.24 1.46
N GLN A 208 9.10 21.31 0.39
CA GLN A 208 9.22 22.53 -0.40
C GLN A 208 7.88 22.85 -1.08
N PRO A 209 7.51 24.14 -1.22
CA PRO A 209 6.31 24.56 -1.95
C PRO A 209 6.23 23.92 -3.33
N MET A 210 5.06 23.36 -3.64
CA MET A 210 4.81 22.75 -4.94
C MET A 210 4.41 23.85 -5.93
N THR A 211 5.35 24.24 -6.80
CA THR A 211 5.14 25.31 -7.80
C THR A 211 4.64 24.79 -9.14
N SER A 212 4.58 23.48 -9.33
CA SER A 212 4.17 22.83 -10.57
C SER A 212 3.52 21.47 -10.30
N PHE A 213 2.75 20.99 -11.27
CA PHE A 213 2.20 19.64 -11.23
C PHE A 213 3.35 18.62 -11.21
N PRO A 214 3.37 17.66 -10.28
CA PRO A 214 4.46 16.70 -10.19
C PRO A 214 4.47 15.79 -11.42
N GLU A 215 5.65 15.43 -11.88
CA GLU A 215 5.81 14.39 -12.90
C GLU A 215 5.48 13.01 -12.31
N PRO A 216 4.92 12.08 -13.11
CA PRO A 216 4.73 10.71 -12.66
C PRO A 216 6.09 10.01 -12.48
N GLU A 217 6.13 8.97 -11.65
CA GLU A 217 7.28 8.06 -11.65
C GLU A 217 7.46 7.43 -13.04
N LEU A 218 8.71 7.21 -13.43
CA LEU A 218 9.08 6.81 -14.79
C LEU A 218 8.27 5.58 -15.26
N ASN A 219 7.64 5.70 -16.43
CA ASN A 219 6.80 4.66 -17.04
C ASN A 219 5.62 4.19 -16.17
N SER A 220 5.06 5.08 -15.35
CA SER A 220 3.95 4.75 -14.45
C SER A 220 2.82 5.79 -14.50
N SER A 221 1.70 5.45 -13.87
CA SER A 221 0.57 6.36 -13.60
C SER A 221 0.58 6.88 -12.16
N TYR A 222 1.72 6.77 -11.46
CA TYR A 222 1.85 7.08 -10.04
C TYR A 222 2.56 8.41 -9.84
N TYR A 223 1.92 9.27 -9.07
CA TYR A 223 2.39 10.60 -8.69
C TYR A 223 2.56 10.68 -7.19
N LYS A 224 3.59 11.42 -6.75
CA LYS A 224 3.79 11.77 -5.35
C LYS A 224 3.53 13.26 -5.16
N PHE A 225 2.41 13.58 -4.51
CA PHE A 225 2.08 14.96 -4.15
C PHE A 225 2.56 15.25 -2.74
N LEU A 226 3.30 16.33 -2.57
CA LEU A 226 3.75 16.81 -1.28
C LEU A 226 2.70 17.78 -0.71
N GLY A 227 2.35 17.61 0.56
CA GLY A 227 1.37 18.48 1.20
C GLY A 227 1.87 19.90 1.38
N GLN A 228 0.97 20.86 1.23
CA GLN A 228 1.15 22.30 1.36
C GLN A 228 -0.07 22.89 2.08
N PRO A 229 0.06 23.99 2.82
CA PRO A 229 -1.09 24.69 3.37
C PRO A 229 -1.84 25.37 2.22
N THR A 230 -3.13 25.12 2.09
CA THR A 230 -3.98 25.86 1.17
C THR A 230 -4.06 27.29 1.68
N THR A 231 -3.60 28.24 0.87
CA THR A 231 -3.83 29.67 1.14
C THR A 231 -5.29 29.94 0.82
N ILE A 232 -6.17 29.72 1.81
CA ILE A 232 -7.57 30.17 1.76
C ILE A 232 -7.61 31.64 2.14
#